data_AF-A0A1X0R2H0-F1
#
_entry.id   AF-A0A1X0R2H0-F1
#
_cell.length_a   1.000
_cell.length_b   1.000
_cell.length_c   1.000
_cell.angle_alpha   90.00
_cell.angle_beta   90.00
_cell.angle_gamma   90.00
#
_symmetry.space_group_name_H-M   'P 1'
#
loop_
_entity.id
_entity.type
_entity.pdbx_description
1 polymer ?
#
loop_
_entity_poly.entity_id
_entity_poly.type
_entity_poly.pdbx_seq_one_letter_code
_entity_poly.pdbx_strand_id
1 'polypeptide(L)' 'FFYENEQGKIYDEQGKDAMEWVEEVDPFHLETLTTLRKYQQAQPSEQEWMRGELDETMNEVA' A
#
# COMPACT_ATOMS: atom_id res chain seq x y z
N PHE A 1 -7.49 -6.27 30.55
CA PHE A 1 -6.21 -5.93 31.19
C PHE A 1 -5.12 -6.69 30.47
N PHE A 2 -4.01 -6.02 30.15
CA PHE A 2 -2.82 -6.63 29.54
C PHE A 2 -1.66 -6.48 30.50
N TYR A 3 -0.73 -7.44 30.50
CA TYR A 3 0.50 -7.35 31.29
C TYR A 3 1.71 -7.77 30.48
N GLU A 4 2.84 -7.14 30.77
CA GLU A 4 4.12 -7.38 30.11
C GLU A 4 5.00 -8.21 31.03
N ASN A 5 5.67 -9.23 30.48
CA ASN A 5 6.67 -9.99 31.24
C ASN A 5 8.03 -9.29 31.24
N GLU A 6 8.99 -9.81 32.00
CA GLU A 6 10.35 -9.27 32.10
C GLU A 6 11.12 -9.30 30.76
N GLN A 7 10.62 -10.03 29.76
CA GLN A 7 11.18 -10.14 28.42
C GLN A 7 10.49 -9.21 27.40
N GLY A 8 9.56 -8.35 27.86
CA GLY A 8 8.86 -7.38 27.03
C GLY A 8 7.69 -7.95 26.22
N LYS A 9 7.22 -9.14 26.58
CA LYS A 9 6.13 -9.85 25.88
C LYS A 9 4.79 -9.57 26.55
N ILE A 10 3.78 -9.21 25.77
CA ILE A 10 2.47 -8.76 26.25
C ILE A 10 1.47 -9.91 26.23
N TYR A 11 0.76 -10.11 27.34
CA TYR A 11 -0.24 -11.15 27.52
C TYR A 11 -1.62 -10.56 27.87
N ASP A 12 -2.67 -11.26 27.47
CA ASP A 12 -4.05 -10.95 27.86
C ASP A 12 -4.40 -11.51 29.25
N GLU A 13 -5.62 -11.26 29.71
CA GLU A 13 -6.10 -11.72 31.03
C GLU A 13 -6.13 -13.23 31.18
N GLN A 14 -6.16 -13.97 30.08
CA GLN A 14 -6.20 -15.42 30.04
C GLN A 14 -4.77 -16.00 29.98
N GLY A 15 -3.75 -15.15 29.97
CA GLY A 15 -2.35 -15.53 29.85
C GLY A 15 -1.97 -15.94 28.42
N LYS A 16 -2.79 -15.61 27.43
CA LYS A 16 -2.45 -15.80 26.02
C LYS A 16 -1.60 -14.63 25.56
N ASP A 17 -0.62 -14.92 24.71
CA ASP A 17 0.18 -13.91 24.03
C ASP A 17 -0.74 -12.95 23.25
N ALA A 18 -0.84 -11.72 23.74
CA ALA A 18 -1.70 -10.69 23.16
C ALA A 18 -1.08 -10.06 21.92
N MET A 19 0.24 -10.16 21.78
CA MET A 19 0.98 -9.89 20.55
C MET A 19 1.48 -11.21 19.96
N GLU A 20 0.60 -12.22 19.88
CA GLU A 20 0.78 -13.30 18.92
C GLU A 20 0.75 -12.65 17.53
N TRP A 21 1.91 -12.17 17.08
CA TRP A 21 2.10 -11.58 15.77
C TRP A 21 1.64 -12.64 14.77
N VAL A 22 0.46 -12.44 14.21
CA VAL A 22 -0.03 -13.20 13.06
C VAL A 22 1.10 -13.15 12.05
N GLU A 23 1.69 -14.33 11.84
CA GLU A 23 2.66 -14.73 10.82
C GLU A 23 3.30 -13.56 10.06
N GLU A 24 4.62 -13.41 10.27
CA GLU A 24 5.55 -12.56 9.53
C GLU A 24 4.96 -12.03 8.22
N VAL A 25 4.83 -10.71 8.11
CA VAL A 25 4.54 -10.03 6.85
C VAL A 25 5.46 -10.63 5.79
N ASP A 26 4.89 -11.39 4.87
CA ASP A 26 5.65 -12.12 3.87
C ASP A 26 6.58 -11.12 3.14
N PRO A 27 7.91 -11.32 3.18
CA PRO A 27 8.84 -10.47 2.44
C PRO A 27 8.60 -10.54 0.91
N PHE A 28 7.90 -11.56 0.42
CA PHE A 28 7.21 -11.50 -0.86
C PHE A 28 5.96 -10.68 -0.63
N HIS A 29 5.96 -9.40 -0.97
CA HIS A 29 5.51 -9.01 -2.29
C HIS A 29 6.41 -7.90 -2.88
N LEU A 30 7.71 -7.91 -2.60
CA LEU A 30 8.67 -6.98 -3.25
C LEU A 30 8.51 -6.98 -4.78
N GLU A 31 8.23 -8.14 -5.38
CA GLU A 31 7.93 -8.26 -6.80
C GLU A 31 6.63 -7.54 -7.19
N THR A 32 5.56 -7.69 -6.41
CA THR A 32 4.28 -6.99 -6.65
C THR A 32 4.42 -5.49 -6.48
N LEU A 33 5.12 -5.02 -5.44
CA LEU A 33 5.39 -3.60 -5.23
C LEU A 33 6.24 -3.02 -6.36
N THR A 34 7.25 -3.78 -6.82
CA THR A 34 8.09 -3.41 -7.96
C THR A 34 7.28 -3.33 -9.24
N THR A 35 6.40 -4.31 -9.46
CA THR A 35 5.52 -4.39 -10.62
C THR A 35 4.51 -3.24 -10.62
N LEU A 36 3.91 -2.94 -9.47
CA LEU A 36 2.99 -1.81 -9.30
C LEU A 36 3.68 -0.47 -9.58
N ARG A 37 4.91 -0.28 -9.07
CA ARG A 37 5.72 0.91 -9.38
C ARG A 37 6.01 1.04 -10.88
N LYS A 38 6.36 -0.06 -11.56
CA LYS A 38 6.59 -0.06 -13.02
C LYS A 38 5.33 0.32 -13.79
N TYR A 39 4.17 -0.20 -13.40
CA TYR A 39 2.89 0.20 -14.01
C TYR A 39 2.60 1.68 -13.80
N GLN A 40 2.82 2.22 -12.59
CA GLN A 40 2.66 3.65 -12.32
C GLN A 40 3.59 4.55 -13.15
N GLN A 41 4.81 4.09 -13.43
CA GLN A 41 5.77 4.85 -14.24
C GLN A 41 5.50 4.74 -15.75
N ALA A 42 5.01 3.59 -16.20
CA ALA A 42 4.75 3.31 -17.61
C ALA A 42 3.37 3.80 -18.06
N GLN A 43 2.42 3.98 -17.13
CA GLN A 43 1.18 4.64 -17.44
C GLN A 43 1.46 6.13 -17.68
N PRO A 44 1.09 6.69 -18.85
CA PRO A 44 0.94 8.13 -18.93
C PRO A 44 -0.04 8.54 -17.84
N SER A 45 0.18 9.68 -17.20
CA SER A 45 -0.86 10.16 -16.29
C SER A 45 -2.13 10.25 -17.15
N GLU A 46 -3.17 9.49 -16.81
CA GLU A 46 -4.44 9.55 -17.58
C GLU A 46 -4.91 11.01 -17.67
N GLN A 47 -4.50 11.82 -16.70
CA GLN A 47 -4.62 13.28 -16.67
C GLN A 47 -3.86 14.03 -17.77
N GLU A 48 -2.66 13.63 -18.20
CA GLU A 48 -1.95 14.24 -19.35
C GLU A 48 -2.61 13.88 -20.67
N TRP A 49 -3.08 12.63 -20.82
CA TRP A 49 -3.75 12.19 -22.05
C TRP A 49 -5.12 12.86 -22.20
N MET A 50 -5.94 12.88 -21.13
CA MET A 50 -7.21 13.60 -21.10
C MET A 50 -7.04 15.11 -21.25
N ARG A 51 -5.93 15.70 -20.76
CA ARG A 51 -5.64 17.13 -20.94
C ARG A 51 -5.35 17.47 -22.40
N GLY A 52 -4.65 16.60 -23.13
CA GLY A 52 -4.39 16.77 -24.57
C GLY A 52 -5.68 16.74 -25.39
N GLU A 53 -6.53 15.73 -25.20
CA GLU A 53 -7.84 15.64 -25.88
C GLU A 53 -8.75 16.84 -25.55
N LEU A 54 -8.76 17.30 -24.29
CA LEU A 54 -9.57 18.46 -23.90
C LEU A 54 -9.06 19.76 -24.55
N ASP A 55 -7.75 19.94 -24.69
CA ASP A 55 -7.14 21.12 -25.31
C ASP A 55 -7.30 21.13 -26.84
N GLU A 56 -7.22 19.97 -27.49
CA GLU A 56 -7.50 19.81 -28.92
C GLU A 56 -8.98 20.10 -29.23
N THR A 57 -9.91 19.52 -28.46
CA THR A 57 -11.35 19.74 -28.66
C THR A 57 -11.78 21.18 -28.36
N MET A 58 -11.13 21.88 -27.43
CA MET A 58 -11.40 23.30 -27.19
C MET A 58 -10.83 24.22 -28.27
N ASN A 59 -9.72 23.85 -28.91
CA ASN A 59 -9.14 24.62 -30.03
C ASN A 59 -9.88 24.41 -31.35
N GLU A 60 -10.55 23.27 -31.58
CA GLU A 60 -11.38 23.05 -32.77
C GLU A 60 -12.73 23.77 -32.75
N VAL A 61 -13.17 24.27 -31.58
CA VAL A 61 -14.47 24.95 -31.38
C VAL A 61 -14.32 26.49 -31.42
N ALA A 62 -13.12 27.03 -31.70
CA ALA A 62 -12.85 28.47 -31.86
C ALA A 62 -12.75 28.87 -33.35
#